data_AF-A0A081R4T8-F1
#
_entry.id   AF-A0A081R4T8-F1
#
_cell.length_a   1.000
_cell.length_b   1.000
_cell.length_c   1.000
_cell.angle_alpha   90.00
_cell.angle_beta   90.00
_cell.angle_gamma   90.00
#
_symmetry.space_group_name_H-M   'P 1'
#
loop_
_entity.id
_entity.type
_entity.pdbx_description
1 polymer ?
#
loop_
_entity_poly.entity_id
_entity_poly.type
_entity_poly.pdbx_seq_one_letter_code
_entity_poly.pdbx_strand_id
1 'polypeptide(L)'
;MFVTAPLMLLLAAAPQSGDPVGNGRKAYSECLSKQVQPALDKKLTLADFQATLKTECGAKEAAFRAAIVAEDKSGGMSEKAAQSDADDQISEYRDKILGEFEDYSKS
;
A
#
# COMPACT_ATOMS: atom_id res chain seq x y z
N MET A 1 56.08 23.21 -6.92
CA MET A 1 55.47 22.72 -5.66
C MET A 1 54.92 23.94 -4.96
N PHE A 2 53.62 24.13 -4.77
CA PHE A 2 52.59 23.21 -4.29
C PHE A 2 51.28 23.42 -5.05
N VAL A 3 50.61 22.33 -5.43
CA VAL A 3 49.28 22.35 -6.02
C VAL A 3 48.29 22.09 -4.89
N THR A 4 47.63 23.13 -4.39
CA THR A 4 46.52 23.01 -3.46
C THR A 4 45.24 22.78 -4.26
N ALA A 5 44.86 21.52 -4.43
CA ALA A 5 43.55 21.16 -4.98
C ALA A 5 42.48 21.38 -3.91
N PRO A 6 41.37 22.11 -4.18
CA PRO A 6 40.25 22.15 -3.27
C PRO A 6 39.50 20.82 -3.38
N LEU A 7 39.46 20.10 -2.26
CA LEU A 7 38.66 18.90 -2.06
C LEU A 7 37.18 19.28 -2.25
N MET A 8 36.64 19.05 -3.45
CA MET A 8 35.19 19.09 -3.66
C MET A 8 34.59 17.92 -2.89
N LEU A 9 34.05 18.21 -1.70
CA LEU A 9 33.17 17.31 -0.98
C LEU A 9 31.90 17.15 -1.83
N LEU A 10 31.91 16.13 -2.69
CA LEU A 10 30.71 15.57 -3.27
C LEU A 10 29.86 15.07 -2.09
N LEU A 11 28.91 15.89 -1.64
CA LEU A 11 27.74 15.37 -0.95
C LEU A 11 27.08 14.43 -1.96
N ALA A 12 27.37 13.15 -1.83
CA ALA A 12 26.55 12.12 -2.44
C ALA A 12 25.12 12.43 -2.00
N ALA A 13 24.29 12.89 -2.93
CA ALA A 13 22.86 12.79 -2.79
C ALA A 13 22.58 11.29 -2.69
N ALA A 14 22.62 10.76 -1.46
CA ALA A 14 22.01 9.49 -1.17
C ALA A 14 20.58 9.61 -1.74
N PRO A 15 20.12 8.68 -2.59
CA PRO A 15 18.76 8.73 -3.09
C PRO A 15 17.87 8.90 -1.87
N GLN A 16 17.13 10.00 -1.84
CA GLN A 16 16.12 10.25 -0.82
C GLN A 16 15.27 8.99 -0.81
N SER A 17 15.39 8.21 0.26
CA SER A 17 14.70 6.93 0.41
C SER A 17 13.24 7.18 0.07
N GLY A 18 12.77 6.64 -1.06
CA GLY A 18 11.39 6.89 -1.51
C GLY A 18 10.42 6.47 -0.42
N ASP A 19 9.24 7.10 -0.34
CA ASP A 19 8.18 6.79 0.62
C ASP A 19 7.52 5.43 0.28
N PRO A 20 7.93 4.31 0.89
CA PRO A 20 7.47 2.99 0.48
C PRO A 20 6.02 2.76 0.92
N VAL A 21 5.64 3.31 2.08
CA VAL A 21 4.29 3.21 2.64
C VAL A 21 3.30 3.99 1.77
N GLY A 22 3.60 5.24 1.42
CA GLY A 22 2.77 6.05 0.53
C GLY A 22 2.65 5.44 -0.87
N ASN A 23 3.74 4.91 -1.42
CA ASN A 23 3.71 4.20 -2.71
C ASN A 23 2.86 2.90 -2.64
N GLY A 24 3.01 2.12 -1.58
CA GLY A 24 2.22 0.90 -1.35
C GLY A 24 0.73 1.21 -1.20
N ARG A 25 0.40 2.24 -0.40
CA ARG A 25 -0.96 2.74 -0.19
C ARG A 25 -1.63 3.12 -1.50
N LYS A 26 -0.94 3.93 -2.32
CA LYS A 26 -1.43 4.36 -3.64
C LYS A 26 -1.66 3.15 -4.56
N ALA A 27 -0.71 2.22 -4.63
CA ALA A 27 -0.82 1.07 -5.52
C ALA A 27 -1.95 0.12 -5.11
N TYR A 28 -2.16 -0.07 -3.80
CA TYR A 28 -3.25 -0.89 -3.27
C TYR A 28 -4.60 -0.24 -3.53
N SER A 29 -4.78 1.03 -3.16
CA SER A 29 -6.05 1.74 -3.36
C SER A 29 -6.45 1.84 -4.84
N GLU A 30 -5.50 2.13 -5.73
CA GLU A 30 -5.74 2.11 -7.17
C GLU A 30 -6.14 0.74 -7.69
N CYS A 31 -5.59 -0.34 -7.14
CA CYS A 31 -6.00 -1.69 -7.51
C CYS A 31 -7.45 -1.96 -7.10
N LEU A 32 -7.79 -1.66 -5.83
CA LEU A 32 -9.13 -1.88 -5.28
C LEU A 32 -10.20 -1.13 -6.10
N SER A 33 -10.02 0.18 -6.31
CA SER A 33 -10.97 1.00 -7.06
C SER A 33 -11.19 0.52 -8.50
N LYS A 34 -10.16 -0.03 -9.15
CA LYS A 34 -10.27 -0.58 -10.52
C LYS A 34 -11.17 -1.82 -10.60
N GLN A 35 -11.44 -2.51 -9.50
CA GLN A 35 -12.26 -3.72 -9.51
C GLN A 35 -13.76 -3.45 -9.31
N VAL A 36 -14.15 -2.27 -8.82
CA VAL A 36 -15.55 -1.98 -8.48
C VAL A 36 -16.45 -2.01 -9.71
N GLN A 37 -16.17 -1.18 -10.73
CA GLN A 37 -17.04 -1.11 -11.92
C GLN A 37 -17.14 -2.46 -12.65
N PRO A 38 -16.04 -3.19 -12.92
CA PRO A 38 -16.14 -4.51 -13.53
C PRO A 38 -16.95 -5.52 -12.69
N ALA A 39 -16.90 -5.44 -11.36
CA ALA A 39 -17.69 -6.30 -10.49
C ALA A 39 -19.18 -5.97 -10.57
N LEU A 40 -19.54 -4.68 -10.63
CA LEU A 40 -20.91 -4.21 -10.81
C LEU A 40 -21.47 -4.64 -12.18
N ASP A 41 -20.70 -4.45 -13.26
CA ASP A 41 -21.09 -4.84 -14.62
C ASP A 41 -21.37 -6.34 -14.73
N LYS A 42 -20.56 -7.15 -14.01
CA LYS A 42 -20.71 -8.61 -13.92
C LYS A 42 -21.75 -9.05 -12.88
N LYS A 43 -22.34 -8.13 -12.11
CA LYS A 43 -23.27 -8.40 -11.02
C LYS A 43 -22.74 -9.45 -10.04
N LEU A 44 -21.48 -9.30 -9.64
CA LEU A 44 -20.87 -10.20 -8.67
C LEU A 44 -21.64 -10.16 -7.33
N THR A 45 -21.57 -11.27 -6.58
CA THR A 45 -21.96 -11.22 -5.17
C THR A 45 -20.86 -10.52 -4.36
N LEU A 46 -21.19 -10.06 -3.15
CA LEU A 46 -20.17 -9.51 -2.23
C LEU A 46 -19.03 -10.51 -1.98
N ALA A 47 -19.35 -11.80 -1.84
CA ALA A 47 -18.36 -12.84 -1.63
C ALA A 47 -17.44 -13.02 -2.86
N ASP A 48 -17.99 -12.99 -4.07
CA ASP A 48 -17.21 -13.08 -5.31
C ASP A 48 -16.35 -11.83 -5.53
N PHE A 49 -16.84 -10.65 -5.14
CA PHE A 49 -16.06 -9.43 -5.18
C PHE A 49 -14.87 -9.49 -4.21
N GLN A 50 -15.09 -9.95 -2.97
CA GLN A 50 -13.99 -10.18 -2.02
C GLN A 50 -12.94 -11.16 -2.57
N ALA A 51 -13.37 -12.24 -3.24
CA ALA A 51 -12.46 -13.18 -3.89
C ALA A 51 -11.68 -12.54 -5.05
N THR A 52 -12.33 -11.67 -5.83
CA THR A 52 -11.71 -10.89 -6.90
C THR A 52 -10.62 -9.97 -6.33
N LEU A 53 -10.92 -9.22 -5.27
CA LEU A 53 -9.94 -8.33 -4.63
C LEU A 53 -8.71 -9.10 -4.13
N LYS A 54 -8.91 -10.26 -3.49
CA LYS A 54 -7.80 -11.13 -3.06
C LYS A 54 -6.93 -11.58 -4.22
N THR A 55 -7.54 -11.95 -5.35
CA THR A 55 -6.82 -12.44 -6.53
C THR A 55 -6.06 -11.33 -7.24
N GLU A 56 -6.74 -10.22 -7.53
CA GLU A 56 -6.21 -9.14 -8.35
C GLU A 56 -5.30 -8.18 -7.57
N CYS A 57 -5.59 -7.96 -6.29
CA CYS A 57 -4.91 -6.97 -5.45
C CYS A 57 -4.04 -7.56 -4.34
N GLY A 58 -4.06 -8.89 -4.12
CA GLY A 58 -3.33 -9.53 -3.02
C GLY A 58 -1.81 -9.28 -3.04
N ALA A 59 -1.19 -9.20 -4.22
CA ALA A 59 0.22 -8.86 -4.32
C ALA A 59 0.53 -7.40 -3.91
N LYS A 60 -0.40 -6.48 -4.18
CA LYS A 60 -0.26 -5.06 -3.78
C LYS A 60 -0.56 -4.87 -2.30
N GLU A 61 -1.57 -5.58 -1.78
CA GLU A 61 -1.85 -5.67 -0.35
C GLU A 61 -0.62 -6.16 0.43
N ALA A 62 -0.01 -7.26 0.00
CA ALA A 62 1.19 -7.82 0.64
C ALA A 62 2.38 -6.84 0.62
N ALA A 63 2.59 -6.12 -0.50
CA ALA A 63 3.64 -5.12 -0.61
C ALA A 63 3.39 -3.91 0.31
N PHE A 64 2.14 -3.45 0.40
CA PHE A 64 1.76 -2.37 1.29
C PHE A 64 1.91 -2.78 2.76
N ARG A 65 1.45 -3.99 3.12
CA ARG A 65 1.63 -4.58 4.45
C ARG A 65 3.10 -4.61 4.86
N ALA A 66 3.96 -5.10 3.96
CA ALA A 66 5.39 -5.20 4.23
C ALA A 66 6.04 -3.82 4.43
N ALA A 67 5.59 -2.80 3.69
CA ALA A 67 6.08 -1.43 3.84
C ALA A 67 5.70 -0.83 5.20
N ILE A 68 4.45 -0.99 5.65
CA ILE A 68 4.00 -0.52 6.97
C ILE A 68 4.81 -1.21 8.07
N VAL A 69 4.88 -2.54 8.05
CA VAL A 69 5.62 -3.29 9.06
C VAL A 69 7.08 -2.86 9.13
N ALA A 70 7.72 -2.60 7.99
CA ALA A 70 9.10 -2.13 7.95
C ALA A 70 9.26 -0.71 8.54
N GLU A 71 8.36 0.21 8.20
CA GLU A 71 8.35 1.57 8.73
C GLU A 71 8.12 1.59 10.24
N ASP A 72 7.11 0.88 10.73
CA ASP A 72 6.76 0.80 12.15
C ASP A 72 7.90 0.23 12.99
N LYS A 73 8.55 -0.83 12.51
CA LYS A 73 9.72 -1.41 13.17
C LYS A 73 10.90 -0.45 13.18
N SER A 74 11.10 0.33 12.11
CA SER A 74 12.11 1.39 12.08
C SER A 74 11.80 2.51 13.09
N GLY A 75 10.52 2.75 13.36
CA GLY A 75 10.01 3.65 14.40
C GLY A 75 10.03 3.06 15.82
N GLY A 76 10.47 1.81 16.00
CA GLY A 76 10.64 1.18 17.31
C GLY A 76 9.45 0.35 17.78
N MET A 77 8.44 0.10 16.94
CA MET A 77 7.37 -0.83 17.29
C MET A 77 7.86 -2.28 17.38
N SER A 78 7.23 -3.06 18.26
CA SER A 78 7.42 -4.51 18.27
C SER A 78 6.85 -5.15 17.00
N GLU A 79 7.39 -6.30 16.59
CA GLU A 79 6.88 -7.08 15.44
C GLU A 79 5.36 -7.29 15.51
N LYS A 80 4.84 -7.68 16.68
CA LYS A 80 3.40 -7.93 16.86
C LYS A 80 2.57 -6.65 16.71
N ALA A 81 3.06 -5.52 17.23
CA ALA A 81 2.37 -4.24 17.12
C ALA A 81 2.35 -3.74 15.67
N ALA A 82 3.49 -3.80 14.98
CA ALA A 82 3.61 -3.42 13.57
C ALA A 82 2.73 -4.30 12.65
N GLN A 83 2.64 -5.61 12.93
CA GLN A 83 1.73 -6.47 12.19
C GLN A 83 0.26 -6.09 12.41
N SER A 84 -0.12 -5.81 13.66
CA SER A 84 -1.49 -5.37 13.99
C SER A 84 -1.83 -4.06 13.31
N ASP A 85 -0.94 -3.07 13.34
CA ASP A 85 -1.14 -1.78 12.70
C ASP A 85 -1.31 -1.92 11.17
N ALA A 86 -0.46 -2.73 10.54
CA ALA A 86 -0.58 -3.02 9.11
C ALA A 86 -1.91 -3.72 8.76
N ASP A 87 -2.36 -4.65 9.60
CA ASP A 87 -3.63 -5.35 9.41
C ASP A 87 -4.82 -4.40 9.58
N ASP A 88 -4.78 -3.49 10.57
CA ASP A 88 -5.80 -2.46 10.82
C ASP A 88 -5.86 -1.48 9.64
N GLN A 89 -4.74 -0.92 9.20
CA GLN A 89 -4.69 -0.01 8.04
C GLN A 89 -5.24 -0.68 6.77
N ILE A 90 -4.86 -1.92 6.49
CA ILE A 90 -5.35 -2.65 5.31
C ILE A 90 -6.84 -2.91 5.40
N SER A 91 -7.36 -3.21 6.59
CA SER A 91 -8.77 -3.46 6.82
C SER A 91 -9.64 -2.24 6.47
N GLU A 92 -9.19 -1.02 6.79
CA GLU A 92 -9.92 0.20 6.46
C GLU A 92 -10.15 0.37 4.96
N TYR A 93 -9.13 0.11 4.13
CA TYR A 93 -9.28 0.18 2.66
C TYR A 93 -10.19 -0.92 2.12
N ARG A 94 -10.09 -2.13 2.67
CA ARG A 94 -10.93 -3.26 2.27
C ARG A 94 -12.38 -3.00 2.64
N ASP A 95 -12.66 -2.59 3.87
CA ASP A 95 -14.01 -2.39 4.36
C ASP A 95 -14.68 -1.24 3.61
N LYS A 96 -13.92 -0.17 3.33
CA LYS A 96 -14.38 0.92 2.46
C LYS A 96 -14.79 0.45 1.07
N ILE A 97 -13.92 -0.30 0.37
CA ILE A 97 -14.22 -0.70 -1.02
C ILE A 97 -15.37 -1.71 -1.09
N LEU A 98 -15.51 -2.57 -0.07
CA LEU A 98 -16.63 -3.50 0.04
C LEU A 98 -17.94 -2.74 0.27
N GLY A 99 -17.94 -1.74 1.15
CA GLY A 99 -19.09 -0.85 1.36
C GLY A 99 -19.49 -0.10 0.08
N GLU A 100 -18.53 0.51 -0.62
CA GLU A 100 -18.78 1.18 -1.91
C GLU A 100 -19.42 0.24 -2.93
N PHE A 101 -18.89 -0.98 -3.07
CA PHE A 101 -19.47 -1.98 -3.95
C PHE A 101 -20.90 -2.37 -3.56
N GLU A 102 -21.17 -2.60 -2.28
CA GLU A 102 -22.51 -2.95 -1.80
C GLU A 102 -23.52 -1.83 -2.03
N ASP A 103 -23.13 -0.57 -1.81
CA ASP A 103 -23.99 0.59 -1.99
C ASP A 103 -24.34 0.78 -3.48
N TYR A 104 -23.35 0.65 -4.37
CA TYR A 104 -23.57 0.72 -5.81
C TYR A 104 -24.35 -0.47 -6.37
N SER A 105 -24.21 -1.65 -5.78
CA SER A 105 -24.94 -2.86 -6.22
C SER A 105 -26.44 -2.81 -5.91
N LYS A 106 -26.85 -1.93 -5.00
CA LYS A 106 -28.25 -1.71 -4.60
C LYS A 106 -28.92 -0.55 -5.35
N SER A 107 -28.12 0.26 -6.06
CA SER A 107 -28.55 1.44 -6.80
C SER A 107 -29.03 1.07 -8.21
#